data_AF-A0A0K1PZK2-F1
#
_entry.id   AF-A0A0K1PZK2-F1
#
_cell.length_a   1.000
_cell.length_b   1.000
_cell.length_c   1.000
_cell.angle_alpha   90.00
_cell.angle_beta   90.00
_cell.angle_gamma   90.00
#
_symmetry.space_group_name_H-M   'P 1'
#
loop_
_entity.id
_entity.type
_entity.pdbx_description
1 polymer ?
#
loop_
_entity_poly.entity_id
_entity_poly.type
_entity_poly.pdbx_seq_one_letter_code
_entity_poly.pdbx_strand_id
1 'polypeptide(L)'
;MKRKERDQARPRSERLGSRRASATHAREERHDARREALAPTIAHRMPLAGPASAAPAPEPVESRRRPTVTDDERRRSNDPLRSVGLYEGALVDRTYRVERALGVGGMGVVALAVDERLDRKVAIKFIRPELFAFPEMRTFFHNEARAMARVSHRNVLSVFAFGEHEGTPYFVMEYVDGNTADQWLRGRPSDTFPDLDEAVRILDQACLGVDAIHATSTVHRDLKPTNLLIDWGSGPRSRPDSSGPISLASPTSERSPDSGFRVAVGDLGVARVLDSATGGNFIVGSANCMAPEAALGEDEAPELANRRDIYALGCIAYELFTGKPPFVGQNDMNILSQHVLSEPVPPSRVRPGLSQGYDEVVLKALAKDPLKRWPTPEAFRRALLAEHTGSREPERILIADDDPDWRSIIGTSLATRFPEAVIDEVGDGEAALEAFEKNPYSVVLVDLRMPEMDGARLTLLLRRLEGAERTPIIVLTAEGGPRDWQRLSAIGADAFLVKPVNADDVELLIRRTMRSRHTPPKSTPTPRVSP
;
A
#
# COMPACT_ATOMS: atom_id res chain seq x y z
N MET A 1 -69.96 -13.40 51.95
CA MET A 1 -68.68 -14.02 52.38
C MET A 1 -67.55 -13.42 51.56
N LYS A 2 -66.48 -13.03 52.27
CA LYS A 2 -65.21 -12.35 51.94
C LYS A 2 -64.55 -12.55 50.54
N ARG A 3 -63.96 -11.43 50.04
CA ARG A 3 -62.61 -11.20 49.43
C ARG A 3 -62.28 -11.95 48.11
N LYS A 4 -61.53 -11.41 47.13
CA LYS A 4 -60.43 -10.42 47.15
C LYS A 4 -60.12 -9.95 45.70
N GLU A 5 -59.77 -8.67 45.54
CA GLU A 5 -59.14 -8.07 44.36
C GLU A 5 -57.73 -8.64 44.09
N ARG A 6 -57.28 -8.59 42.82
CA ARG A 6 -55.90 -8.24 42.47
C ARG A 6 -55.77 -7.78 41.01
N ASP A 7 -55.16 -6.61 40.88
CA ASP A 7 -54.68 -5.92 39.68
C ASP A 7 -53.82 -6.78 38.75
N GLN A 8 -53.92 -6.50 37.44
CA GLN A 8 -52.75 -6.47 36.56
C GLN A 8 -52.95 -5.52 35.39
N ALA A 9 -52.06 -4.53 35.34
CA ALA A 9 -52.02 -3.40 34.43
C ALA A 9 -51.27 -3.70 33.12
N ARG A 10 -51.66 -2.98 32.05
CA ARG A 10 -50.94 -2.85 30.77
C ARG A 10 -49.51 -2.31 30.96
N PRO A 11 -48.55 -2.64 30.08
CA PRO A 11 -47.40 -1.78 29.85
C PRO A 11 -47.57 -0.91 28.60
N ARG A 12 -47.16 0.35 28.77
CA ARG A 12 -47.01 1.41 27.77
C ARG A 12 -45.77 1.18 26.92
N SER A 13 -45.86 1.64 25.68
CA SER A 13 -44.78 1.94 24.75
C SER A 13 -43.81 2.99 25.32
N GLU A 14 -42.50 2.73 25.32
CA GLU A 14 -41.48 3.80 25.39
C GLU A 14 -40.08 3.35 24.91
N ARG A 15 -39.62 4.01 23.83
CA ARG A 15 -38.25 4.46 23.52
C ARG A 15 -37.08 3.48 23.68
N LEU A 16 -36.73 2.82 22.57
CA LEU A 16 -35.38 2.29 22.28
C LEU A 16 -34.67 3.25 21.32
N GLY A 17 -33.97 4.23 21.87
CA GLY A 17 -33.11 5.14 21.10
C GLY A 17 -32.24 5.97 22.02
N SER A 18 -30.97 5.56 22.19
CA SER A 18 -29.81 6.42 22.56
C SER A 18 -28.58 5.66 23.10
N ARG A 19 -28.60 4.32 23.28
CA ARG A 19 -27.50 3.62 23.98
C ARG A 19 -26.25 3.27 23.16
N ARG A 20 -26.21 3.51 21.85
CA ARG A 20 -25.02 3.21 21.02
C ARG A 20 -24.01 4.37 20.88
N ALA A 21 -24.43 5.63 21.07
CA ALA A 21 -23.54 6.80 20.91
C ALA A 21 -22.68 7.12 22.15
N SER A 22 -23.12 6.73 23.36
CA SER A 22 -22.38 7.04 24.59
C SER A 22 -21.21 6.10 24.88
N ALA A 23 -21.18 4.90 24.28
CA ALA A 23 -20.10 3.93 24.49
C ALA A 23 -18.85 4.22 23.64
N THR A 24 -19.02 4.85 22.48
CA THR A 24 -17.93 5.30 21.61
C THR A 24 -17.25 6.55 22.18
N HIS A 25 -18.03 7.53 22.63
CA HIS A 25 -17.49 8.76 23.22
C HIS A 25 -16.75 8.51 24.55
N ALA A 26 -17.29 7.65 25.41
CA ALA A 26 -16.61 7.25 26.65
C ALA A 26 -15.35 6.41 26.42
N ARG A 27 -15.17 5.80 25.24
CA ARG A 27 -13.93 5.11 24.84
C ARG A 27 -12.91 6.08 24.25
N GLU A 28 -13.35 7.06 23.45
CA GLU A 28 -12.50 8.12 22.91
C GLU A 28 -11.90 8.98 24.02
N GLU A 29 -12.71 9.43 24.99
CA GLU A 29 -12.22 10.21 26.14
C GLU A 29 -11.22 9.41 27.00
N ARG A 30 -11.43 8.10 27.15
CA ARG A 30 -10.48 7.21 27.86
C ARG A 30 -9.19 6.98 27.09
N HIS A 31 -9.24 6.97 25.76
CA HIS A 31 -8.07 6.77 24.92
C HIS A 31 -7.21 8.04 24.87
N ASP A 32 -7.84 9.21 24.73
CA ASP A 32 -7.14 10.50 24.70
C ASP A 32 -6.59 10.90 26.08
N ALA A 33 -7.35 10.70 27.16
CA ALA A 33 -6.84 10.92 28.53
C ALA A 33 -5.69 9.97 28.89
N ARG A 34 -5.68 8.75 28.34
CA ARG A 34 -4.59 7.78 28.54
C ARG A 34 -3.35 8.16 27.71
N ARG A 35 -3.51 8.72 26.50
CA ARG A 35 -2.40 9.29 25.70
C ARG A 35 -1.74 10.48 26.41
N GLU A 36 -2.53 11.41 26.97
CA GLU A 36 -2.00 12.54 27.75
C GLU A 36 -1.29 12.08 29.04
N ALA A 37 -1.80 11.04 29.73
CA ALA A 37 -1.18 10.50 30.93
C ALA A 37 0.10 9.66 30.66
N LEU A 38 0.26 9.10 29.46
CA LEU A 38 1.42 8.27 29.08
C LEU A 38 2.57 9.07 28.44
N ALA A 39 2.33 10.27 27.91
CA ALA A 39 3.38 11.14 27.37
C ALA A 39 4.58 11.38 28.33
N PRO A 40 4.39 11.58 29.65
CA PRO A 40 5.51 11.65 30.60
C PRO A 40 5.99 10.26 31.10
N THR A 41 5.20 9.20 30.97
CA THR A 41 5.54 7.85 31.47
C THR A 41 6.50 7.11 30.54
N ILE A 42 6.39 7.31 29.22
CA ILE A 42 7.36 6.81 28.23
C ILE A 42 8.73 7.47 28.44
N ALA A 43 8.77 8.75 28.81
CA ALA A 43 10.00 9.46 29.11
C ALA A 43 10.73 8.96 30.39
N HIS A 44 10.02 8.32 31.32
CA HIS A 44 10.56 7.90 32.63
C HIS A 44 11.00 6.43 32.72
N ARG A 45 10.67 5.60 31.73
CA ARG A 45 11.14 4.19 31.65
C ARG A 45 12.40 3.98 30.81
N MET A 46 12.99 5.07 30.33
CA MET A 46 14.19 5.05 29.48
C MET A 46 15.43 5.34 30.32
N PRO A 47 16.51 4.53 30.22
CA PRO A 47 17.75 4.87 30.89
C PRO A 47 18.30 6.18 30.33
N LEU A 48 18.45 7.18 31.20
CA LEU A 48 19.15 8.41 30.89
C LEU A 48 20.60 8.06 30.53
N ALA A 49 21.05 8.47 29.34
CA ALA A 49 22.46 8.42 28.99
C ALA A 49 23.23 9.32 29.98
N GLY A 50 24.03 8.70 30.84
CA GLY A 50 24.94 9.41 31.74
C GLY A 50 26.02 10.16 30.94
N PRO A 51 26.56 11.27 31.48
CA PRO A 51 27.60 12.02 30.80
C PRO A 51 28.83 11.12 30.55
N ALA A 52 29.34 11.15 29.33
CA ALA A 52 30.53 10.42 28.92
C ALA A 52 31.72 10.80 29.83
N SER A 53 32.18 9.83 30.64
CA SER A 53 33.43 9.94 31.37
C SER A 53 34.58 9.83 30.37
N ALA A 54 35.43 10.86 30.31
CA ALA A 54 36.64 10.87 29.50
C ALA A 54 37.62 9.81 30.01
N ALA A 55 37.80 8.75 29.22
CA ALA A 55 38.87 7.78 29.43
C ALA A 55 40.24 8.42 29.09
N PRO A 56 41.32 8.09 29.81
CA PRO A 56 42.65 8.64 29.55
C PRO A 56 43.20 8.14 28.21
N ALA A 57 43.95 9.01 27.53
CA ALA A 57 44.57 8.73 26.24
C ALA A 57 45.50 7.50 26.30
N PRO A 58 45.52 6.64 25.27
CA PRO A 58 46.44 5.52 25.23
C PRO A 58 47.87 5.99 24.90
N GLU A 59 48.85 5.41 25.56
CA GLU A 59 50.28 5.63 25.30
C GLU A 59 50.70 5.15 23.89
N PRO A 60 51.75 5.76 23.30
CA PRO A 60 52.15 5.47 21.94
C PRO A 60 52.82 4.09 21.84
N VAL A 61 52.12 3.12 21.25
CA VAL A 61 52.68 1.81 20.92
C VAL A 61 53.47 1.91 19.61
N GLU A 62 54.76 1.58 19.67
CA GLU A 62 55.69 1.55 18.54
C GLU A 62 55.15 0.75 17.33
N SER A 63 55.34 1.32 16.15
CA SER A 63 54.88 0.83 14.86
C SER A 63 55.54 -0.49 14.45
N ARG A 64 54.97 -1.63 14.86
CA ARG A 64 55.18 -2.89 14.12
C ARG A 64 54.31 -2.87 12.87
N ARG A 65 54.95 -2.84 11.69
CA ARG A 65 54.29 -3.00 10.39
C ARG A 65 53.42 -4.27 10.42
N ARG A 66 52.09 -4.11 10.40
CA ARG A 66 51.15 -5.22 10.24
C ARG A 66 51.35 -5.83 8.85
N PRO A 67 51.34 -7.16 8.70
CA PRO A 67 51.43 -7.79 7.39
C PRO A 67 50.25 -7.33 6.53
N THR A 68 50.52 -7.01 5.26
CA THR A 68 49.51 -6.64 4.27
C THR A 68 48.63 -7.85 3.98
N VAL A 69 47.45 -7.89 4.60
CA VAL A 69 46.38 -8.87 4.31
C VAL A 69 46.01 -8.71 2.84
N THR A 70 46.11 -9.79 2.07
CA THR A 70 45.79 -9.81 0.64
C THR A 70 44.29 -9.55 0.42
N ASP A 71 43.89 -9.04 -0.75
CA ASP A 71 42.47 -8.80 -1.07
C ASP A 71 41.64 -10.10 -1.01
N ASP A 72 42.27 -11.26 -1.25
CA ASP A 72 41.64 -12.57 -1.16
C ASP A 72 41.41 -13.01 0.29
N GLU A 73 42.32 -12.70 1.22
CA GLU A 73 42.13 -12.89 2.66
C GLU A 73 41.11 -11.91 3.25
N ARG A 74 41.06 -10.66 2.74
CA ARG A 74 40.02 -9.69 3.12
C ARG A 74 38.63 -10.13 2.67
N ARG A 75 38.51 -10.67 1.44
CA ARG A 75 37.25 -11.23 0.92
C ARG A 75 36.82 -12.47 1.71
N ARG A 76 37.75 -13.39 2.03
CA ARG A 76 37.47 -14.58 2.86
C ARG A 76 37.07 -14.24 4.31
N SER A 77 37.62 -13.17 4.87
CA SER A 77 37.31 -12.71 6.23
C SER A 77 35.95 -12.01 6.36
N ASN A 78 35.34 -11.59 5.25
CA ASN A 78 34.11 -10.78 5.25
C ASN A 78 32.91 -11.50 4.60
N ASP A 79 33.03 -12.80 4.33
CA ASP A 79 31.97 -13.63 3.77
C ASP A 79 30.84 -13.82 4.82
N PRO A 80 29.61 -13.34 4.55
CA PRO A 80 28.50 -13.50 5.46
C PRO A 80 28.19 -14.94 5.85
N LEU A 81 28.38 -15.90 4.94
CA LEU A 81 28.08 -17.31 5.21
C LEU A 81 28.90 -17.86 6.38
N ARG A 82 30.12 -17.36 6.58
CA ARG A 82 30.99 -17.76 7.69
C ARG A 82 30.40 -17.43 9.05
N SER A 83 29.60 -16.37 9.14
CA SER A 83 28.95 -15.96 10.39
C SER A 83 27.87 -16.93 10.87
N VAL A 84 27.48 -17.88 10.03
CA VAL A 84 26.56 -18.98 10.35
C VAL A 84 27.21 -20.35 10.10
N GLY A 85 28.54 -20.41 10.11
CA GLY A 85 29.29 -21.67 9.95
C GLY A 85 29.34 -22.25 8.54
N LEU A 86 28.90 -21.49 7.52
CA LEU A 86 28.77 -21.97 6.14
C LEU A 86 29.79 -21.35 5.19
N TYR A 87 29.86 -21.89 3.97
CA TYR A 87 30.68 -21.41 2.87
C TYR A 87 30.06 -21.78 1.51
N GLU A 88 30.46 -21.10 0.45
CA GLU A 88 30.06 -21.43 -0.93
C GLU A 88 30.45 -22.87 -1.30
N GLY A 89 29.49 -23.64 -1.80
CA GLY A 89 29.60 -25.06 -2.09
C GLY A 89 29.24 -26.00 -0.93
N ALA A 90 28.97 -25.50 0.28
CA ALA A 90 28.54 -26.32 1.40
C ALA A 90 27.22 -27.06 1.09
N LEU A 91 27.14 -28.33 1.48
CA LEU A 91 25.95 -29.17 1.27
C LEU A 91 25.13 -29.26 2.57
N VAL A 92 24.06 -28.47 2.62
CA VAL A 92 23.16 -28.39 3.77
C VAL A 92 22.13 -29.52 3.71
N ASP A 93 21.98 -30.23 4.82
CA ASP A 93 21.08 -31.39 4.99
C ASP A 93 21.17 -32.41 3.84
N ARG A 94 22.40 -32.59 3.31
CA ARG A 94 22.72 -33.49 2.19
C ARG A 94 21.90 -33.27 0.91
N THR A 95 21.25 -32.11 0.78
CA THR A 95 20.26 -31.84 -0.26
C THR A 95 20.52 -30.51 -0.96
N TYR A 96 20.90 -29.47 -0.20
CA TYR A 96 20.98 -28.11 -0.71
C TYR A 96 22.42 -27.65 -0.83
N ARG A 97 22.90 -27.45 -2.06
CA ARG A 97 24.24 -26.91 -2.31
C ARG A 97 24.18 -25.39 -2.27
N VAL A 98 24.85 -24.78 -1.30
CA VAL A 98 24.93 -23.31 -1.17
C VAL A 98 25.75 -22.75 -2.34
N GLU A 99 25.23 -21.75 -3.04
CA GLU A 99 25.95 -21.00 -4.07
C GLU A 99 26.58 -19.74 -3.47
N ARG A 100 25.77 -18.81 -2.96
CA ARG A 100 26.28 -17.52 -2.47
C ARG A 100 25.34 -16.88 -1.47
N ALA A 101 25.85 -15.96 -0.65
CA ALA A 101 24.99 -15.09 0.14
C ALA A 101 24.16 -14.16 -0.77
N LEU A 102 22.87 -14.03 -0.47
CA LEU A 102 21.94 -13.06 -1.04
C LEU A 102 21.85 -11.79 -0.18
N GLY A 103 21.96 -11.93 1.14
CA GLY A 103 21.89 -10.81 2.06
C GLY A 103 22.09 -11.19 3.52
N VAL A 104 22.31 -10.18 4.36
CA VAL A 104 22.46 -10.31 5.81
C VAL A 104 21.38 -9.50 6.48
N GLY A 105 20.63 -10.13 7.38
CA GLY A 105 19.66 -9.47 8.25
C GLY A 105 20.09 -9.53 9.72
N GLY A 106 19.35 -8.83 10.58
CA GLY A 106 19.61 -8.84 12.03
C GLY A 106 19.57 -10.25 12.64
N MET A 107 18.81 -11.16 12.04
CA MET A 107 18.56 -12.50 12.59
C MET A 107 19.38 -13.59 11.92
N GLY A 108 20.08 -13.31 10.81
CA GLY A 108 20.60 -14.38 9.99
C GLY A 108 21.17 -13.97 8.64
N VAL A 109 21.50 -14.98 7.86
CA VAL A 109 22.05 -14.85 6.50
C VAL A 109 21.12 -15.58 5.55
N VAL A 110 20.76 -14.92 4.44
CA VAL A 110 20.00 -15.55 3.36
C VAL A 110 20.98 -15.92 2.26
N ALA A 111 20.94 -17.17 1.80
CA ALA A 111 21.79 -17.70 0.76
C ALA A 111 20.97 -18.24 -0.42
N LEU A 112 21.51 -18.13 -1.63
CA LEU A 112 21.04 -18.87 -2.79
C LEU A 112 21.64 -20.28 -2.71
N ALA A 113 20.82 -21.28 -2.97
CA ALA A 113 21.24 -22.68 -3.03
C ALA A 113 20.51 -23.41 -4.15
N VAL A 114 21.05 -24.56 -4.54
CA VAL A 114 20.39 -25.51 -5.44
C VAL A 114 19.92 -26.70 -4.63
N ASP A 115 18.63 -27.00 -4.73
CA ASP A 115 18.06 -28.27 -4.29
C ASP A 115 18.44 -29.35 -5.30
N GLU A 116 19.45 -30.16 -4.99
CA GLU A 116 20.02 -31.14 -5.93
C GLU A 116 19.07 -32.30 -6.25
N ARG A 117 18.05 -32.50 -5.40
CA ARG A 117 17.08 -33.59 -5.58
C ARG A 117 15.97 -33.20 -6.54
N LEU A 118 15.58 -31.93 -6.53
CA LEU A 118 14.51 -31.39 -7.36
C LEU A 118 15.02 -30.53 -8.52
N ASP A 119 16.34 -30.36 -8.65
CA ASP A 119 17.01 -29.57 -9.68
C ASP A 119 16.42 -28.15 -9.82
N ARG A 120 16.36 -27.44 -8.69
CA ARG A 120 15.79 -26.08 -8.62
C ARG A 120 16.57 -25.16 -7.71
N LYS A 121 16.56 -23.87 -8.04
CA LYS A 121 17.07 -22.82 -7.14
C LYS A 121 16.12 -22.59 -5.97
N VAL A 122 16.68 -22.41 -4.79
CA VAL A 122 15.98 -22.09 -3.55
C VAL A 122 16.75 -21.00 -2.80
N ALA A 123 16.05 -20.21 -2.00
CA ALA A 123 16.68 -19.35 -1.03
C ALA A 123 16.65 -20.04 0.34
N ILE A 124 17.75 -19.97 1.09
CA ILE A 124 17.85 -20.56 2.43
C ILE A 124 18.20 -19.47 3.44
N LYS A 125 17.33 -19.26 4.42
CA LYS A 125 17.58 -18.32 5.52
C LYS A 125 18.12 -19.09 6.71
N PHE A 126 19.40 -18.88 7.03
CA PHE A 126 20.06 -19.42 8.21
C PHE A 126 19.91 -18.45 9.37
N ILE A 127 19.43 -18.93 10.51
CA ILE A 127 19.30 -18.14 11.72
C ILE A 127 20.59 -18.25 12.53
N ARG A 128 21.08 -17.11 13.04
CA ARG A 128 22.26 -17.06 13.90
C ARG A 128 22.08 -18.00 15.11
N PRO A 129 22.97 -18.98 15.35
CA PRO A 129 22.84 -19.95 16.43
C PRO A 129 22.70 -19.31 17.82
N GLU A 130 23.31 -18.14 18.02
CA GLU A 130 23.26 -17.39 19.28
C GLU A 130 21.83 -17.01 19.68
N LEU A 131 20.96 -16.77 18.70
CA LEU A 131 19.56 -16.43 18.95
C LEU A 131 18.75 -17.64 19.44
N PHE A 132 19.21 -18.86 19.16
CA PHE A 132 18.57 -20.11 19.57
C PHE A 132 19.01 -20.61 20.94
N ALA A 133 19.86 -19.85 21.63
CA ALA A 133 20.14 -20.05 23.05
C ALA A 133 18.90 -19.79 23.93
N PHE A 134 17.96 -18.96 23.45
CA PHE A 134 16.71 -18.65 24.14
C PHE A 134 15.62 -19.69 23.78
N PRO A 135 15.05 -20.44 24.76
CA PRO A 135 14.00 -21.44 24.51
C PRO A 135 12.76 -20.90 23.77
N GLU A 136 12.44 -19.63 23.99
CA GLU A 136 11.34 -18.91 23.37
C GLU A 136 11.54 -18.77 21.85
N MET A 137 12.78 -18.53 21.42
CA MET A 137 13.14 -18.41 19.99
C MET A 137 13.00 -19.73 19.25
N ARG A 138 13.31 -20.86 19.90
CA ARG A 138 13.12 -22.20 19.32
C ARG A 138 11.65 -22.50 19.07
N THR A 139 10.82 -22.22 20.08
CA THR A 139 9.37 -22.43 20.00
C THR A 139 8.76 -21.53 18.93
N PHE A 140 9.23 -20.28 18.84
CA PHE A 140 8.77 -19.34 17.84
C PHE A 140 9.14 -19.76 16.42
N PHE A 141 10.40 -20.14 16.18
CA PHE A 141 10.84 -20.64 14.88
C PHE A 141 9.95 -21.77 14.36
N HIS A 142 9.62 -22.74 15.20
CA HIS A 142 8.72 -23.82 14.82
C HIS A 142 7.28 -23.35 14.56
N ASN A 143 6.77 -22.40 15.36
CA ASN A 143 5.42 -21.87 15.18
C ASN A 143 5.29 -21.01 13.93
N GLU A 144 6.28 -20.18 13.64
CA GLU A 144 6.36 -19.36 12.44
C GLU A 144 6.50 -20.23 11.19
N ALA A 145 7.40 -21.22 11.20
CA ALA A 145 7.55 -22.18 10.11
C ALA A 145 6.21 -22.81 9.73
N ARG A 146 5.46 -23.24 10.74
CA ARG A 146 4.13 -23.87 10.58
C ARG A 146 3.07 -22.89 10.11
N ALA A 147 3.14 -21.62 10.53
CA ALA A 147 2.23 -20.59 10.07
C ALA A 147 2.48 -20.28 8.58
N MET A 148 3.74 -20.08 8.17
CA MET A 148 4.12 -19.85 6.78
C MET A 148 3.71 -21.01 5.87
N ALA A 149 3.94 -22.25 6.31
CA ALA A 149 3.60 -23.45 5.53
C ALA A 149 2.08 -23.63 5.30
N ARG A 150 1.22 -22.94 6.07
CA ARG A 150 -0.24 -23.01 5.90
C ARG A 150 -0.77 -22.03 4.85
N VAL A 151 0.01 -21.02 4.48
CA VAL A 151 -0.43 -19.99 3.54
C VAL A 151 0.03 -20.37 2.14
N SER A 152 -0.92 -20.76 1.28
CA SER A 152 -0.66 -20.97 -0.14
C SER A 152 -1.32 -19.85 -0.93
N HIS A 153 -0.51 -18.90 -1.40
CA HIS A 153 -0.99 -17.77 -2.17
C HIS A 153 0.09 -17.25 -3.10
N ARG A 154 -0.28 -16.77 -4.30
CA ARG A 154 0.69 -16.23 -5.25
C ARG A 154 1.51 -15.11 -4.63
N ASN A 155 0.91 -14.23 -3.85
CA ASN A 155 1.60 -13.08 -3.26
C ASN A 155 2.21 -13.34 -1.88
N VAL A 156 2.42 -14.60 -1.50
CA VAL A 156 3.12 -14.98 -0.27
C VAL A 156 4.29 -15.88 -0.62
N LEU A 157 5.45 -15.60 -0.06
CA LEU A 157 6.67 -16.36 -0.30
C LEU A 157 6.52 -17.77 0.28
N SER A 158 6.69 -18.78 -0.58
CA SER A 158 6.51 -20.17 -0.16
C SER A 158 7.68 -20.67 0.67
N VAL A 159 7.41 -21.34 1.78
CA VAL A 159 8.39 -22.09 2.57
C VAL A 159 8.24 -23.57 2.23
N PHE A 160 9.31 -24.19 1.75
CA PHE A 160 9.33 -25.59 1.34
C PHE A 160 9.72 -26.53 2.47
N ALA A 161 10.66 -26.11 3.31
CA ALA A 161 11.16 -26.90 4.43
C ALA A 161 11.77 -26.01 5.51
N PHE A 162 11.94 -26.56 6.70
CA PHE A 162 12.76 -25.99 7.75
C PHE A 162 13.52 -27.12 8.43
N GLY A 163 14.66 -26.80 9.03
CA GLY A 163 15.51 -27.80 9.67
C GLY A 163 16.63 -27.17 10.48
N GLU A 164 17.59 -28.01 10.85
CA GLU A 164 18.80 -27.62 11.57
C GLU A 164 19.98 -28.35 10.93
N HIS A 165 21.04 -27.61 10.61
CA HIS A 165 22.27 -28.14 10.03
C HIS A 165 23.45 -27.72 10.89
N GLU A 166 24.16 -28.69 11.46
CA GLU A 166 25.30 -28.46 12.36
C GLU A 166 25.01 -27.44 13.49
N GLY A 167 23.82 -27.53 14.10
CA GLY A 167 23.39 -26.61 15.16
C GLY A 167 22.78 -25.31 14.66
N THR A 168 22.77 -25.06 13.34
CA THR A 168 22.26 -23.83 12.72
C THR A 168 20.87 -24.05 12.14
N PRO A 169 19.82 -23.41 12.68
CA PRO A 169 18.46 -23.50 12.16
C PRO A 169 18.33 -22.80 10.80
N TYR A 170 17.53 -23.37 9.91
CA TYR A 170 17.29 -22.79 8.60
C TYR A 170 15.88 -22.99 8.05
N PHE A 171 15.48 -22.09 7.14
CA PHE A 171 14.29 -22.20 6.30
C PHE A 171 14.69 -22.32 4.85
N VAL A 172 14.11 -23.27 4.13
CA VAL A 172 14.18 -23.38 2.67
C VAL A 172 12.93 -22.76 2.09
N MET A 173 13.11 -21.78 1.22
CA MET A 173 12.05 -20.97 0.66
C MET A 173 12.22 -20.81 -0.85
N GLU A 174 11.14 -20.37 -1.49
CA GLU A 174 11.13 -19.95 -2.88
C GLU A 174 12.25 -18.93 -3.13
N TYR A 175 13.04 -19.16 -4.19
CA TYR A 175 13.94 -18.14 -4.71
C TYR A 175 13.18 -17.25 -5.68
N VAL A 176 13.11 -15.95 -5.38
CA VAL A 176 12.56 -14.94 -6.26
C VAL A 176 13.71 -14.24 -6.98
N ASP A 177 13.77 -14.38 -8.30
CA ASP A 177 14.82 -13.77 -9.12
C ASP A 177 14.51 -12.30 -9.42
N GLY A 178 14.66 -11.46 -8.39
CA GLY A 178 14.30 -10.06 -8.47
C GLY A 178 14.83 -9.23 -7.31
N ASN A 179 14.24 -8.05 -7.12
CA ASN A 179 14.66 -7.10 -6.09
C ASN A 179 13.63 -7.02 -4.97
N THR A 180 14.05 -6.68 -3.76
CA THR A 180 13.10 -6.22 -2.74
C THR A 180 12.53 -4.84 -3.11
N ALA A 181 11.36 -4.47 -2.59
CA ALA A 181 10.81 -3.13 -2.78
C ALA A 181 11.75 -2.05 -2.22
N ASP A 182 12.48 -2.35 -1.15
CA ASP A 182 13.57 -1.51 -0.64
C ASP A 182 14.71 -1.33 -1.65
N GLN A 183 15.17 -2.41 -2.31
CA GLN A 183 16.22 -2.32 -3.33
C GLN A 183 15.72 -1.55 -4.57
N TRP A 184 14.46 -1.75 -4.97
CA TRP A 184 13.82 -0.96 -6.02
C TRP A 184 13.78 0.52 -5.66
N LEU A 185 13.40 0.86 -4.42
CA LEU A 185 13.45 2.22 -3.90
C LEU A 185 14.87 2.79 -3.96
N ARG A 186 15.88 2.07 -3.47
CA ARG A 186 17.27 2.57 -3.41
C ARG A 186 17.97 2.61 -4.76
N GLY A 187 17.53 1.81 -5.71
CA GLY A 187 18.08 1.77 -7.07
C GLY A 187 17.70 2.98 -7.93
N ARG A 188 16.87 3.91 -7.44
CA ARG A 188 16.46 5.12 -8.17
C ARG A 188 17.47 6.27 -8.04
N PRO A 189 17.52 7.20 -9.02
CA PRO A 189 18.23 8.47 -8.85
C PRO A 189 17.71 9.23 -7.62
N SER A 190 18.61 9.72 -6.79
CA SER A 190 18.29 10.33 -5.48
C SER A 190 17.42 11.59 -5.56
N ASP A 191 17.35 12.23 -6.73
CA ASP A 191 16.56 13.42 -7.05
C ASP A 191 15.18 13.12 -7.65
N THR A 192 14.80 11.84 -7.75
CA THR A 192 13.52 11.42 -8.35
C THR A 192 12.60 10.75 -7.33
N PHE A 193 11.30 11.00 -7.49
CA PHE A 193 10.26 10.25 -6.79
C PHE A 193 10.07 8.88 -7.45
N PRO A 194 9.66 7.85 -6.69
CA PRO A 194 9.34 6.56 -7.28
C PRO A 194 8.15 6.67 -8.25
N ASP A 195 8.15 5.80 -9.27
CA ASP A 195 7.05 5.73 -10.21
C ASP A 195 5.75 5.33 -9.47
N LEU A 196 4.67 6.10 -9.69
CA LEU A 196 3.43 5.92 -8.94
C LEU A 196 2.67 4.68 -9.38
N ASP A 197 2.67 4.38 -10.69
CA ASP A 197 1.99 3.22 -11.25
C ASP A 197 2.67 1.94 -10.76
N GLU A 198 4.01 1.88 -10.76
CA GLU A 198 4.77 0.77 -10.18
C GLU A 198 4.55 0.64 -8.67
N ALA A 199 4.57 1.76 -7.92
CA ALA A 199 4.33 1.75 -6.48
C ALA A 199 2.94 1.18 -6.13
N VAL A 200 1.89 1.59 -6.87
CA VAL A 200 0.54 1.07 -6.64
C VAL A 200 0.42 -0.39 -7.07
N ARG A 201 1.05 -0.82 -8.18
CA ARG A 201 1.11 -2.24 -8.57
C ARG A 201 1.80 -3.11 -7.52
N ILE A 202 2.85 -2.60 -6.88
CA ILE A 202 3.52 -3.30 -5.77
C ILE A 202 2.58 -3.43 -4.57
N LEU A 203 1.94 -2.32 -4.16
CA LEU A 203 1.03 -2.29 -3.02
C LEU A 203 -0.22 -3.15 -3.22
N ASP A 204 -0.77 -3.16 -4.43
CA ASP A 204 -1.90 -3.99 -4.84
C ASP A 204 -1.64 -5.47 -4.50
N GLN A 205 -0.52 -6.00 -4.99
CA GLN A 205 -0.12 -7.38 -4.75
C GLN A 205 0.34 -7.64 -3.32
N ALA A 206 1.00 -6.68 -2.67
CA ALA A 206 1.36 -6.80 -1.25
C ALA A 206 0.11 -6.93 -0.36
N CYS A 207 -0.93 -6.12 -0.62
CA CYS A 207 -2.18 -6.21 0.12
C CYS A 207 -2.88 -7.56 -0.08
N LEU A 208 -2.89 -8.10 -1.31
CA LEU A 208 -3.41 -9.45 -1.58
C LEU A 208 -2.64 -10.52 -0.78
N GLY A 209 -1.31 -10.41 -0.68
CA GLY A 209 -0.48 -11.31 0.11
C GLY A 209 -0.79 -11.23 1.62
N VAL A 210 -0.89 -10.02 2.16
CA VAL A 210 -1.19 -9.81 3.58
C VAL A 210 -2.62 -10.27 3.92
N ASP A 211 -3.59 -10.02 3.04
CA ASP A 211 -4.97 -10.50 3.22
C ASP A 211 -5.03 -12.04 3.27
N ALA A 212 -4.26 -12.72 2.40
CA ALA A 212 -4.14 -14.17 2.41
C ALA A 212 -3.51 -14.72 3.71
N ILE A 213 -2.53 -14.00 4.29
CA ILE A 213 -1.96 -14.34 5.62
C ILE A 213 -3.02 -14.16 6.71
N HIS A 214 -3.81 -13.08 6.66
CA HIS A 214 -4.88 -12.82 7.62
C HIS A 214 -6.00 -13.86 7.55
N ALA A 215 -6.28 -14.40 6.36
CA ALA A 215 -7.26 -15.47 6.15
C ALA A 215 -6.91 -16.77 6.91
N THR A 216 -5.65 -16.97 7.30
CA THR A 216 -5.23 -18.11 8.15
C THR A 216 -5.14 -17.73 9.64
N SER A 217 -5.81 -16.66 10.06
CA SER A 217 -5.78 -16.11 11.42
C SER A 217 -4.37 -15.75 11.92
N THR A 218 -3.47 -15.44 10.98
CA THR A 218 -2.08 -15.06 11.26
C THR A 218 -1.90 -13.57 10.95
N VAL A 219 -1.03 -12.90 11.69
CA VAL A 219 -0.65 -11.50 11.47
C VAL A 219 0.86 -11.47 11.22
N HIS A 220 1.29 -10.69 10.24
CA HIS A 220 2.68 -10.65 9.81
C HIS A 220 3.62 -9.97 10.81
N ARG A 221 3.22 -8.82 11.38
CA ARG A 221 3.90 -8.09 12.47
C ARG A 221 5.26 -7.45 12.18
N ASP A 222 5.84 -7.66 10.99
CA ASP A 222 7.13 -7.11 10.57
C ASP A 222 7.10 -6.78 9.06
N LEU A 223 6.02 -6.17 8.59
CA LEU A 223 5.94 -5.71 7.21
C LEU A 223 6.83 -4.48 7.01
N LYS A 224 7.66 -4.52 5.96
CA LYS A 224 8.57 -3.45 5.55
C LYS A 224 9.00 -3.66 4.09
N PRO A 225 9.54 -2.65 3.39
CA PRO A 225 9.90 -2.78 1.98
C PRO A 225 10.94 -3.88 1.68
N THR A 226 11.79 -4.25 2.64
CA THR A 226 12.75 -5.37 2.51
C THR A 226 12.08 -6.75 2.51
N ASN A 227 10.83 -6.85 2.99
CA ASN A 227 10.06 -8.08 3.07
C ASN A 227 9.08 -8.26 1.89
N LEU A 228 9.09 -7.32 0.93
CA LEU A 228 8.33 -7.41 -0.31
C LEU A 228 9.30 -7.75 -1.45
N LEU A 229 9.24 -8.97 -1.96
CA LEU A 229 10.08 -9.44 -3.07
C LEU A 229 9.36 -9.21 -4.39
N ILE A 230 10.01 -8.55 -5.33
CA ILE A 230 9.45 -8.19 -6.64
C ILE A 230 10.14 -9.01 -7.72
N ASP A 231 9.38 -9.91 -8.34
CA ASP A 231 9.71 -10.54 -9.61
C ASP A 231 9.08 -9.72 -10.74
N TRP A 232 9.90 -9.25 -11.67
CA TRP A 232 9.41 -8.47 -12.81
C TRP A 232 8.98 -9.36 -13.99
N GLY A 233 9.21 -10.68 -13.91
CA GLY A 233 9.05 -11.61 -15.01
C GLY A 233 10.26 -11.62 -15.94
N SER A 234 10.48 -12.73 -16.65
CA SER A 234 11.66 -12.92 -17.50
C SER A 234 11.74 -11.89 -18.65
N GLY A 235 12.58 -10.88 -18.46
CA GLY A 235 13.09 -9.96 -19.48
C GLY A 235 13.95 -8.86 -18.84
N PRO A 236 15.16 -8.57 -19.34
CA PRO A 236 16.01 -7.54 -18.75
C PRO A 236 15.38 -6.17 -19.01
N ARG A 237 14.90 -5.51 -17.95
CA ARG A 237 14.89 -4.06 -17.88
C ARG A 237 16.08 -3.61 -17.03
N SER A 238 17.28 -3.91 -17.51
CA SER A 238 18.36 -2.95 -17.33
C SER A 238 17.83 -1.63 -17.87
N ARG A 239 17.96 -0.55 -17.09
CA ARG A 239 17.77 0.80 -17.62
C ARG A 239 18.55 0.95 -18.94
N PRO A 240 18.11 1.80 -19.88
CA PRO A 240 18.84 1.99 -21.11
C PRO A 240 20.18 2.67 -20.79
N ASP A 241 21.19 1.85 -20.54
CA ASP A 241 22.57 2.27 -20.60
C ASP A 241 22.86 2.55 -22.06
N SER A 242 23.15 3.82 -22.35
CA SER A 242 23.51 4.32 -23.66
C SER A 242 24.60 3.49 -24.32
N SER A 243 24.43 3.23 -25.62
CA SER A 243 25.38 2.68 -26.61
C SER A 243 25.46 1.15 -26.77
N GLY A 244 24.53 0.59 -27.56
CA GLY A 244 24.64 -0.74 -28.17
C GLY A 244 23.54 -0.96 -29.22
N PRO A 245 23.82 -1.63 -30.36
CA PRO A 245 22.87 -1.72 -31.47
C PRO A 245 21.67 -2.62 -31.14
N ILE A 246 20.47 -2.12 -31.46
CA ILE A 246 19.18 -2.78 -31.28
C ILE A 246 19.09 -3.99 -32.24
N SER A 247 18.97 -5.20 -31.69
CA SER A 247 18.67 -6.40 -32.46
C SER A 247 17.17 -6.49 -32.69
N LEU A 248 16.76 -6.36 -33.96
CA LEU A 248 15.38 -6.49 -34.43
C LEU A 248 15.02 -7.98 -34.56
N ALA A 249 14.27 -8.52 -33.60
CA ALA A 249 13.55 -9.77 -33.75
C ALA A 249 12.03 -9.53 -33.64
N SER A 250 11.31 -10.15 -34.57
CA SER A 250 9.92 -9.88 -34.98
C SER A 250 8.83 -10.03 -33.90
N PRO A 251 7.70 -9.31 -34.01
CA PRO A 251 6.59 -9.37 -33.06
C PRO A 251 5.55 -10.39 -33.53
N THR A 252 5.56 -11.61 -33.01
CA THR A 252 4.42 -12.53 -33.12
C THR A 252 4.23 -13.32 -31.84
N SER A 253 3.57 -12.70 -30.87
CA SER A 253 2.55 -13.30 -30.00
C SER A 253 2.06 -12.20 -29.06
N GLU A 254 0.75 -11.98 -29.02
CA GLU A 254 0.09 -11.17 -27.99
C GLU A 254 0.40 -11.77 -26.61
N ARG A 255 1.52 -11.37 -25.99
CA ARG A 255 1.78 -11.59 -24.58
C ARG A 255 1.09 -10.48 -23.81
N SER A 256 0.11 -10.85 -23.00
CA SER A 256 -0.46 -9.97 -21.99
C SER A 256 0.67 -9.35 -21.15
N PRO A 257 0.69 -8.02 -20.95
CA PRO A 257 1.78 -7.30 -20.27
C PRO A 257 2.01 -7.72 -18.80
N ASP A 258 1.13 -8.54 -18.24
CA ASP A 258 1.17 -9.01 -16.83
C ASP A 258 1.65 -10.47 -16.65
N SER A 259 2.07 -11.18 -17.69
CA SER A 259 2.37 -12.63 -17.57
C SER A 259 3.58 -13.01 -16.69
N GLY A 260 4.30 -12.05 -16.10
CA GLY A 260 5.46 -12.31 -15.26
C GLY A 260 5.62 -11.47 -13.98
N PHE A 261 4.96 -10.31 -13.85
CA PHE A 261 5.10 -9.47 -12.66
C PHE A 261 4.46 -10.13 -11.42
N ARG A 262 5.19 -10.14 -10.32
CA ARG A 262 4.74 -10.69 -9.04
C ARG A 262 5.41 -9.98 -7.87
N VAL A 263 4.63 -9.68 -6.84
CA VAL A 263 5.15 -9.32 -5.51
C VAL A 263 4.82 -10.43 -4.53
N ALA A 264 5.82 -10.91 -3.79
CA ALA A 264 5.67 -11.90 -2.75
C ALA A 264 6.02 -11.30 -1.38
N VAL A 265 5.11 -11.43 -0.42
CA VAL A 265 5.33 -11.06 0.98
C VAL A 265 6.08 -12.19 1.69
N GLY A 266 7.22 -11.89 2.31
CA GLY A 266 8.04 -12.87 3.04
C GLY A 266 8.42 -12.43 4.45
N ASP A 267 9.05 -13.33 5.20
CA ASP A 267 9.62 -13.10 6.55
C ASP A 267 8.60 -12.76 7.66
N LEU A 268 7.84 -13.78 8.08
CA LEU A 268 6.65 -13.68 8.94
C LEU A 268 6.93 -13.47 10.46
N GLY A 269 7.53 -12.35 10.82
CA GLY A 269 7.42 -11.80 12.18
C GLY A 269 8.36 -12.38 13.26
N VAL A 270 9.49 -12.98 12.86
CA VAL A 270 10.62 -13.38 13.76
C VAL A 270 11.07 -12.28 14.74
N ALA A 271 10.89 -11.01 14.39
CA ALA A 271 11.50 -9.87 15.09
C ALA A 271 11.00 -9.67 16.55
N ARG A 272 9.70 -9.87 16.83
CA ARG A 272 9.09 -9.57 18.15
C ARG A 272 9.53 -10.49 19.28
N VAL A 273 9.95 -11.72 18.96
CA VAL A 273 10.36 -12.69 20.00
C VAL A 273 11.73 -12.37 20.56
N LEU A 274 12.59 -11.72 19.77
CA LEU A 274 13.86 -11.20 20.26
C LEU A 274 13.66 -10.06 21.26
N ASP A 275 12.73 -9.13 20.99
CA ASP A 275 12.38 -8.06 21.93
C ASP A 275 11.88 -8.63 23.27
N SER A 276 11.07 -9.70 23.20
CA SER A 276 10.50 -10.35 24.39
C SER A 276 11.53 -11.19 25.16
N ALA A 277 12.41 -11.91 24.46
CA ALA A 277 13.42 -12.79 25.05
C ALA A 277 14.64 -12.03 25.60
N THR A 278 14.95 -10.85 25.05
CA THR A 278 16.09 -10.02 25.49
C THR A 278 15.71 -8.98 26.57
N GLY A 279 14.48 -9.04 27.09
CA GLY A 279 14.02 -8.13 28.15
C GLY A 279 13.78 -6.69 27.68
N GLY A 280 13.44 -6.48 26.39
CA GLY A 280 13.09 -5.18 25.82
C GLY A 280 14.27 -4.24 25.51
N ASN A 281 15.52 -4.70 25.65
CA ASN A 281 16.72 -3.87 25.42
C ASN A 281 17.32 -3.96 24.01
N PHE A 282 16.88 -4.91 23.19
CA PHE A 282 17.21 -4.96 21.77
C PHE A 282 15.93 -4.72 20.98
N ILE A 283 15.90 -3.63 20.21
CA ILE A 283 14.92 -3.47 19.13
C ILE A 283 15.41 -4.36 18.00
N VAL A 284 14.76 -5.50 17.80
CA VAL A 284 14.97 -6.28 16.59
C VAL A 284 13.90 -5.92 15.60
N GLY A 285 14.28 -5.20 14.54
CA GLY A 285 13.38 -4.73 13.50
C GLY A 285 13.82 -3.38 12.96
N SER A 286 13.28 -2.97 11.82
CA SER A 286 13.46 -1.59 11.35
C SER A 286 12.34 -0.75 11.97
N ALA A 287 12.70 0.26 12.78
CA ALA A 287 11.73 1.11 13.48
C ALA A 287 10.76 1.86 12.54
N ASN A 288 11.11 1.96 11.25
CA ASN A 288 10.43 2.77 10.23
C ASN A 288 8.97 2.38 9.92
N CYS A 289 8.53 1.18 10.29
CA CYS A 289 7.18 0.68 10.02
C CYS A 289 6.48 0.13 11.27
N MET A 290 7.02 0.37 12.46
CA MET A 290 6.47 -0.18 13.70
C MET A 290 5.18 0.55 14.10
N ALA A 291 4.12 -0.21 14.35
CA ALA A 291 2.85 0.35 14.78
C ALA A 291 2.94 0.94 16.21
N PRO A 292 2.19 2.01 16.55
CA PRO A 292 2.25 2.68 17.85
C PRO A 292 2.05 1.74 19.04
N GLU A 293 1.03 0.88 18.99
CA GLU A 293 0.74 -0.15 19.98
C GLU A 293 1.90 -1.13 20.22
N ALA A 294 2.68 -1.42 19.17
CA ALA A 294 3.77 -2.36 19.21
C ALA A 294 4.99 -1.69 19.85
N ALA A 295 5.24 -0.41 19.52
CA ALA A 295 6.26 0.41 20.17
C ALA A 295 5.97 0.63 21.66
N LEU A 296 4.70 0.67 22.06
CA LEU A 296 4.26 0.78 23.46
C LEU A 296 4.26 -0.55 24.22
N GLY A 297 4.42 -1.68 23.52
CA GLY A 297 4.30 -3.02 24.11
C GLY A 297 2.88 -3.34 24.59
N GLU A 298 1.85 -2.75 23.98
CA GLU A 298 0.46 -3.00 24.35
C GLU A 298 -0.03 -4.34 23.78
N ASP A 299 -0.68 -5.12 24.65
CA ASP A 299 -1.47 -6.27 24.24
C ASP A 299 -2.79 -5.80 23.65
N GLU A 300 -2.97 -6.08 22.37
CA GLU A 300 -4.20 -5.74 21.67
C GLU A 300 -5.21 -6.88 21.72
N ALA A 301 -6.48 -6.51 21.64
CA ALA A 301 -7.54 -7.47 21.40
C ALA A 301 -7.21 -8.25 20.10
N PRO A 302 -7.38 -9.59 20.09
CA PRO A 302 -7.08 -10.41 18.92
C PRO A 302 -7.75 -9.92 17.62
N GLU A 303 -8.95 -9.33 17.76
CA GLU A 303 -9.75 -8.78 16.66
C GLU A 303 -9.13 -7.54 15.99
N LEU A 304 -8.18 -6.88 16.66
CA LEU A 304 -7.46 -5.71 16.15
C LEU A 304 -6.02 -6.03 15.76
N ALA A 305 -5.55 -7.26 15.98
CA ALA A 305 -4.17 -7.63 15.71
C ALA A 305 -3.77 -7.39 14.24
N ASN A 306 -4.71 -7.55 13.31
CA ASN A 306 -4.51 -7.31 11.88
C ASN A 306 -4.22 -5.83 11.54
N ARG A 307 -4.61 -4.89 12.42
CA ARG A 307 -4.43 -3.45 12.22
C ARG A 307 -2.97 -3.01 12.30
N ARG A 308 -2.10 -3.81 12.92
CA ARG A 308 -0.64 -3.60 12.89
C ARG A 308 -0.09 -3.67 11.47
N ASP A 309 -0.51 -4.70 10.73
CA ASP A 309 -0.05 -4.89 9.35
C ASP A 309 -0.59 -3.81 8.42
N ILE A 310 -1.81 -3.31 8.69
CA ILE A 310 -2.39 -2.18 7.95
C ILE A 310 -1.58 -0.89 8.19
N TYR A 311 -1.14 -0.65 9.43
CA TYR A 311 -0.25 0.47 9.73
C TYR A 311 1.09 0.36 8.98
N ALA A 312 1.68 -0.83 8.98
CA ALA A 312 2.92 -1.09 8.25
C ALA A 312 2.74 -0.96 6.73
N LEU A 313 1.62 -1.42 6.16
CA LEU A 313 1.24 -1.17 4.76
C LEU A 313 1.11 0.33 4.46
N GLY A 314 0.57 1.11 5.41
CA GLY A 314 0.55 2.57 5.33
C GLY A 314 1.95 3.19 5.28
N CYS A 315 2.89 2.69 6.09
CA CYS A 315 4.28 3.15 6.09
C CYS A 315 4.97 2.79 4.76
N ILE A 316 4.76 1.57 4.27
CA ILE A 316 5.27 1.11 2.97
C ILE A 316 4.69 1.97 1.85
N ALA A 317 3.38 2.24 1.85
CA ALA A 317 2.75 3.08 0.83
C ALA A 317 3.31 4.50 0.83
N TYR A 318 3.48 5.08 2.02
CA TYR A 318 4.11 6.38 2.18
C TYR A 318 5.52 6.42 1.56
N GLU A 319 6.34 5.41 1.86
CA GLU A 319 7.70 5.32 1.38
C GLU A 319 7.77 5.04 -0.13
N LEU A 320 6.89 4.19 -0.66
CA LEU A 320 6.77 3.95 -2.10
C LEU A 320 6.27 5.16 -2.87
N PHE A 321 5.50 6.06 -2.26
CA PHE A 321 5.03 7.28 -2.96
C PHE A 321 6.03 8.41 -2.88
N THR A 322 6.67 8.60 -1.73
CA THR A 322 7.52 9.78 -1.45
C THR A 322 9.01 9.48 -1.56
N GLY A 323 9.39 8.20 -1.55
CA GLY A 323 10.77 7.74 -1.52
C GLY A 323 11.44 7.82 -0.15
N LYS A 324 10.72 8.22 0.91
CA LYS A 324 11.22 8.32 2.29
C LYS A 324 10.16 7.81 3.27
N PRO A 325 10.52 7.22 4.42
CA PRO A 325 9.54 6.78 5.41
C PRO A 325 8.75 7.97 6.00
N PRO A 326 7.57 7.72 6.61
CA PRO A 326 6.74 8.76 7.20
C PRO A 326 7.42 9.51 8.36
N PHE A 327 8.37 8.85 9.03
CA PHE A 327 9.10 9.36 10.17
C PHE A 327 10.59 9.13 9.97
N VAL A 328 11.40 10.12 10.33
CA VAL A 328 12.86 10.11 10.20
C VAL A 328 13.44 10.66 11.50
N GLY A 329 14.42 9.94 12.05
CA GLY A 329 15.08 10.29 13.30
C GLY A 329 16.58 9.99 13.27
N GLN A 330 17.32 10.52 14.24
CA GLN A 330 18.75 10.28 14.38
C GLN A 330 19.08 8.88 14.92
N ASN A 331 18.10 8.23 15.55
CA ASN A 331 18.18 6.87 16.09
C ASN A 331 16.77 6.23 16.10
N ASP A 332 16.73 4.91 16.30
CA ASP A 332 15.47 4.14 16.31
C ASP A 332 14.50 4.62 17.38
N MET A 333 14.99 5.05 18.56
CA MET A 333 14.12 5.56 19.63
C MET A 333 13.39 6.85 19.23
N ASN A 334 14.03 7.74 18.49
CA ASN A 334 13.38 8.94 17.96
C ASN A 334 12.30 8.57 16.94
N ILE A 335 12.56 7.56 16.09
CA ILE A 335 11.60 7.09 15.09
C ILE A 335 10.38 6.46 15.78
N LEU A 336 10.59 5.58 16.77
CA LEU A 336 9.52 4.98 17.57
C LEU A 336 8.69 6.03 18.30
N SER A 337 9.34 7.03 18.89
CA SER A 337 8.63 8.15 19.53
C SER A 337 7.74 8.92 18.56
N GLN A 338 8.20 9.17 17.33
CA GLN A 338 7.41 9.80 16.28
C GLN A 338 6.21 8.93 15.85
N HIS A 339 6.40 7.61 15.75
CA HIS A 339 5.28 6.70 15.47
C HIS A 339 4.17 6.80 16.53
N VAL A 340 4.51 7.00 17.81
CA VAL A 340 3.52 7.12 18.90
C VAL A 340 2.91 8.53 18.99
N LEU A 341 3.73 9.57 18.86
CA LEU A 341 3.37 10.93 19.28
C LEU A 341 3.15 11.92 18.12
N SER A 342 3.77 11.69 16.97
CA SER A 342 3.78 12.67 15.86
C SER A 342 2.81 12.27 14.76
N GLU A 343 2.11 13.24 14.18
CA GLU A 343 1.34 12.99 12.96
C GLU A 343 2.25 13.04 11.73
N PRO A 344 2.10 12.11 10.77
CA PRO A 344 2.92 12.10 9.56
C PRO A 344 2.54 13.27 8.65
N VAL A 345 3.53 13.82 7.95
CA VAL A 345 3.29 14.85 6.93
C VAL A 345 2.48 14.24 5.78
N PRO A 346 1.43 14.87 5.23
CA PRO A 346 0.70 14.30 4.09
C PRO A 346 1.63 13.99 2.89
N PRO A 347 1.54 12.80 2.26
CA PRO A 347 2.35 12.43 1.09
C PRO A 347 2.35 13.46 -0.04
N SER A 348 1.22 14.10 -0.32
CA SER A 348 1.08 15.14 -1.36
C SER A 348 1.91 16.40 -1.09
N ARG A 349 2.24 16.68 0.17
CA ARG A 349 3.15 17.78 0.55
C ARG A 349 4.62 17.41 0.35
N VAL A 350 4.95 16.13 0.34
CA VAL A 350 6.32 15.65 0.11
C VAL A 350 6.58 15.43 -1.38
N ARG A 351 5.60 14.89 -2.12
CA ARG A 351 5.65 14.65 -3.57
C ARG A 351 4.77 15.64 -4.34
N PRO A 352 5.37 16.66 -5.01
CA PRO A 352 4.63 17.52 -5.92
C PRO A 352 3.91 16.71 -7.01
N GLY A 353 2.63 17.02 -7.24
CA GLY A 353 1.80 16.36 -8.26
C GLY A 353 1.10 15.07 -7.82
N LEU A 354 1.29 14.61 -6.58
CA LEU A 354 0.48 13.52 -6.02
C LEU A 354 -0.90 14.05 -5.60
N SER A 355 -1.97 13.33 -5.96
CA SER A 355 -3.34 13.69 -5.58
C SER A 355 -3.53 13.68 -4.06
N GLN A 356 -4.31 14.63 -3.54
CA GLN A 356 -4.69 14.67 -2.12
C GLN A 356 -5.53 13.46 -1.70
N GLY A 357 -6.18 12.76 -2.64
CA GLY A 357 -6.92 11.55 -2.29
C GLY A 357 -6.01 10.43 -1.77
N TYR A 358 -4.74 10.38 -2.19
CA TYR A 358 -3.75 9.47 -1.58
C TYR A 358 -3.44 9.81 -0.12
N ASP A 359 -3.53 11.08 0.27
CA ASP A 359 -3.30 11.48 1.66
C ASP A 359 -4.35 10.83 2.55
N GLU A 360 -5.63 10.89 2.18
CA GLU A 360 -6.72 10.28 2.95
C GLU A 360 -6.49 8.77 3.12
N VAL A 361 -6.15 8.07 2.03
CA VAL A 361 -5.95 6.62 2.05
C VAL A 361 -4.77 6.21 2.94
N VAL A 362 -3.63 6.87 2.78
CA VAL A 362 -2.39 6.56 3.51
C VAL A 362 -2.48 7.01 4.97
N LEU A 363 -2.95 8.23 5.24
CA LEU A 363 -3.04 8.76 6.61
C LEU A 363 -4.07 8.00 7.45
N LYS A 364 -5.16 7.49 6.84
CA LYS A 364 -6.09 6.60 7.54
C LYS A 364 -5.43 5.27 7.92
N ALA A 365 -4.57 4.70 7.07
CA ALA A 365 -3.78 3.52 7.45
C ALA A 365 -2.80 3.81 8.60
N LEU A 366 -2.24 5.03 8.62
CA LEU A 366 -1.28 5.51 9.63
C LEU A 366 -1.94 6.11 10.90
N ALA A 367 -3.26 5.98 11.04
CA ALA A 367 -3.97 6.48 12.23
C ALA A 367 -3.41 5.83 13.50
N LYS A 368 -3.21 6.63 14.55
CA LYS A 368 -2.59 6.14 15.79
C LYS A 368 -3.47 5.11 16.50
N ASP A 369 -4.78 5.38 16.57
CA ASP A 369 -5.79 4.45 17.05
C ASP A 369 -6.06 3.35 16.00
N PRO A 370 -5.84 2.06 16.32
CA PRO A 370 -6.12 0.93 15.43
C PRO A 370 -7.56 0.89 14.89
N LEU A 371 -8.55 1.37 15.65
CA LEU A 371 -9.96 1.39 15.24
C LEU A 371 -10.25 2.41 14.13
N LYS A 372 -9.44 3.46 14.03
CA LYS A 372 -9.57 4.50 12.99
C LYS A 372 -8.93 4.06 11.66
N ARG A 373 -8.17 2.97 11.65
CA ARG A 373 -7.54 2.41 10.45
C ARG A 373 -8.53 1.68 9.55
N TRP A 374 -8.08 1.34 8.34
CA TRP A 374 -8.83 0.45 7.45
C TRP A 374 -9.10 -0.90 8.11
N PRO A 375 -10.28 -1.51 7.87
CA PRO A 375 -10.68 -2.76 8.51
C PRO A 375 -9.83 -3.97 8.13
N THR A 376 -9.42 -4.03 6.86
CA THR A 376 -8.67 -5.14 6.27
C THR A 376 -7.67 -4.62 5.25
N PRO A 377 -6.63 -5.40 4.90
CA PRO A 377 -5.75 -5.10 3.78
C PRO A 377 -6.53 -4.91 2.47
N GLU A 378 -7.55 -5.71 2.20
CA GLU A 378 -8.42 -5.54 1.02
C GLU A 378 -9.18 -4.20 1.02
N ALA A 379 -9.63 -3.70 2.17
CA ALA A 379 -10.27 -2.38 2.24
C ALA A 379 -9.29 -1.24 1.93
N PHE A 380 -8.06 -1.33 2.45
CA PHE A 380 -6.98 -0.38 2.12
C PHE A 380 -6.64 -0.45 0.62
N ARG A 381 -6.48 -1.66 0.08
CA ARG A 381 -6.20 -1.92 -1.33
C ARG A 381 -7.26 -1.32 -2.26
N ARG A 382 -8.55 -1.58 -2.01
CA ARG A 382 -9.65 -1.01 -2.82
C ARG A 382 -9.63 0.51 -2.81
N ALA A 383 -9.41 1.13 -1.65
CA ALA A 383 -9.32 2.59 -1.56
C ALA A 383 -8.12 3.13 -2.36
N LEU A 384 -6.98 2.46 -2.28
CA LEU A 384 -5.78 2.81 -3.04
C LEU A 384 -6.00 2.70 -4.56
N LEU A 385 -6.59 1.59 -5.01
CA LEU A 385 -6.89 1.36 -6.41
C LEU A 385 -7.98 2.31 -6.93
N ALA A 386 -8.98 2.63 -6.13
CA ALA A 386 -10.02 3.58 -6.49
C ALA A 386 -9.42 4.97 -6.76
N GLU A 387 -8.54 5.45 -5.87
CA GLU A 387 -7.82 6.70 -6.07
C GLU A 387 -6.90 6.64 -7.30
N HIS A 388 -6.12 5.56 -7.45
CA HIS A 388 -5.14 5.43 -8.52
C HIS A 388 -5.75 5.29 -9.91
N THR A 389 -6.82 4.51 -10.02
CA THR A 389 -7.53 4.30 -11.27
C THR A 389 -8.55 5.41 -11.53
N GLY A 390 -8.60 6.47 -10.72
CA GLY A 390 -9.59 7.54 -10.80
C GLY A 390 -11.04 7.04 -10.73
N SER A 391 -11.25 5.83 -10.21
CA SER A 391 -12.55 5.17 -10.09
C SER A 391 -13.22 5.60 -8.78
N ARG A 392 -13.35 6.92 -8.55
CA ARG A 392 -14.39 7.41 -7.65
C ARG A 392 -15.72 7.19 -8.37
N GLU A 393 -16.61 6.45 -7.73
CA GLU A 393 -17.99 6.33 -8.20
C GLU A 393 -18.61 7.74 -8.27
N PRO A 394 -19.40 8.06 -9.29
CA PRO A 394 -20.09 9.35 -9.35
C PRO A 394 -21.03 9.48 -8.14
N GLU A 395 -20.96 10.60 -7.43
CA GLU A 395 -21.89 10.89 -6.33
C GLU A 395 -23.22 11.44 -6.87
N ARG A 396 -23.16 12.18 -7.98
CA ARG A 396 -24.34 12.72 -8.66
C ARG A 396 -24.14 12.82 -10.18
N ILE A 397 -25.11 12.33 -10.94
CA ILE A 397 -25.13 12.29 -12.41
C ILE A 397 -26.29 13.17 -12.90
N LEU A 398 -26.01 14.10 -13.81
CA LEU A 398 -27.06 14.85 -14.54
C LEU A 398 -27.25 14.23 -15.93
N ILE A 399 -28.49 13.97 -16.31
CA ILE A 399 -28.87 13.51 -17.65
C ILE A 399 -29.79 14.55 -18.28
N ALA A 400 -29.30 15.23 -19.31
CA ALA A 400 -30.07 16.20 -20.11
C ALA A 400 -30.35 15.61 -21.50
N ASP A 401 -31.58 15.13 -21.72
CA ASP A 401 -32.05 14.58 -22.99
C ASP A 401 -33.57 14.82 -23.09
N ASP A 402 -34.04 15.23 -24.27
CA ASP A 402 -35.43 15.60 -24.53
C ASP A 402 -36.35 14.39 -24.76
N ASP A 403 -35.77 13.21 -25.01
CA ASP A 403 -36.49 11.94 -25.12
C ASP A 403 -36.77 11.37 -23.70
N PRO A 404 -38.03 11.42 -23.22
CA PRO A 404 -38.37 10.97 -21.88
C PRO A 404 -38.22 9.46 -21.68
N ASP A 405 -38.43 8.66 -22.75
CA ASP A 405 -38.34 7.21 -22.69
C ASP A 405 -36.87 6.79 -22.60
N TRP A 406 -36.01 7.36 -23.46
CA TRP A 406 -34.57 7.10 -23.41
C TRP A 406 -33.96 7.53 -22.07
N ARG A 407 -34.32 8.72 -21.59
CA ARG A 407 -33.81 9.27 -20.33
C ARG A 407 -34.16 8.38 -19.14
N SER A 408 -35.40 7.90 -19.07
CA SER A 408 -35.85 7.00 -17.99
C SER A 408 -35.15 5.62 -18.04
N ILE A 409 -34.94 5.07 -19.25
CA ILE A 409 -34.23 3.79 -19.45
C ILE A 409 -32.77 3.90 -19.02
N ILE A 410 -32.07 4.95 -19.45
CA ILE A 410 -30.67 5.17 -19.06
C ILE A 410 -30.55 5.55 -17.59
N GLY A 411 -31.42 6.39 -17.05
CA GLY A 411 -31.46 6.73 -15.63
C GLY A 411 -31.60 5.49 -14.75
N THR A 412 -32.56 4.62 -15.04
CA THR A 412 -32.76 3.35 -14.31
C THR A 412 -31.54 2.42 -14.43
N SER A 413 -30.96 2.34 -15.64
CA SER A 413 -29.79 1.51 -15.92
C SER A 413 -28.55 1.99 -15.16
N LEU A 414 -28.36 3.31 -15.07
CA LEU A 414 -27.27 3.93 -14.33
C LEU A 414 -27.49 3.83 -12.82
N ALA A 415 -28.73 3.95 -12.32
CA ALA A 415 -29.04 3.75 -10.90
C ALA A 415 -28.70 2.32 -10.43
N THR A 416 -28.85 1.34 -11.33
CA THR A 416 -28.47 -0.06 -11.05
C THR A 416 -26.95 -0.25 -11.00
N ARG A 417 -26.21 0.47 -11.86
CA ARG A 417 -24.74 0.37 -11.97
C ARG A 417 -24.00 1.23 -10.93
N PHE A 418 -24.64 2.32 -10.51
CA PHE A 418 -24.14 3.30 -9.54
C PHE A 418 -25.16 3.47 -8.40
N PRO A 419 -25.31 2.49 -7.50
CA PRO A 419 -26.40 2.45 -6.51
C PRO A 419 -26.35 3.59 -5.48
N GLU A 420 -25.18 4.17 -5.26
CA GLU A 420 -24.99 5.29 -4.33
C GLU A 420 -25.07 6.67 -5.03
N ALA A 421 -25.18 6.69 -6.36
CA ALA A 421 -25.24 7.94 -7.12
C ALA A 421 -26.67 8.50 -7.13
N VAL A 422 -26.80 9.81 -6.92
CA VAL A 422 -28.05 10.53 -7.18
C VAL A 422 -28.14 10.84 -8.67
N ILE A 423 -29.25 10.45 -9.31
CA ILE A 423 -29.46 10.69 -10.74
C ILE A 423 -30.55 11.75 -10.90
N ASP A 424 -30.17 12.89 -11.50
CA ASP A 424 -31.09 13.95 -11.86
C ASP A 424 -31.35 13.90 -13.38
N GLU A 425 -32.62 13.86 -13.76
CA GLU A 425 -33.08 13.75 -15.15
C GLU A 425 -33.82 15.04 -15.55
N VAL A 426 -33.40 15.68 -16.64
CA VAL A 426 -33.99 16.91 -17.18
C VAL A 426 -34.24 16.81 -18.69
N GLY A 427 -35.23 17.56 -19.18
CA GLY A 427 -35.70 17.47 -20.58
C GLY A 427 -35.18 18.52 -21.54
N ASP A 428 -34.49 19.52 -21.04
CA ASP A 428 -34.02 20.64 -21.85
C ASP A 428 -32.77 21.27 -21.21
N GLY A 429 -32.10 22.13 -22.00
CA GLY A 429 -30.86 22.76 -21.58
C GLY A 429 -31.03 23.84 -20.50
N GLU A 430 -32.20 24.50 -20.40
CA GLU A 430 -32.42 25.50 -19.36
C GLU A 430 -32.57 24.85 -17.97
N ALA A 431 -33.35 23.78 -17.88
CA ALA A 431 -33.48 22.97 -16.68
C ALA A 431 -32.15 22.35 -16.27
N ALA A 432 -31.33 21.90 -17.24
CA ALA A 432 -29.98 21.39 -16.97
C ALA A 432 -29.05 22.46 -16.36
N LEU A 433 -29.11 23.68 -16.87
CA LEU A 433 -28.31 24.80 -16.36
C LEU A 433 -28.77 25.18 -14.94
N GLU A 434 -30.07 25.29 -14.71
CA GLU A 434 -30.64 25.59 -13.39
C GLU A 434 -30.30 24.50 -12.36
N ALA A 435 -30.34 23.23 -12.77
CA ALA A 435 -29.95 22.12 -11.91
C ALA A 435 -28.47 22.19 -11.51
N PHE A 436 -27.60 22.52 -12.47
CA PHE A 436 -26.15 22.65 -12.25
C PHE A 436 -25.79 23.81 -11.32
N GLU A 437 -26.53 24.91 -11.36
CA GLU A 437 -26.35 26.03 -10.41
C GLU A 437 -26.75 25.66 -8.97
N LYS A 438 -27.71 24.73 -8.81
CA LYS A 438 -28.21 24.31 -7.50
C LYS A 438 -27.39 23.20 -6.86
N ASN A 439 -26.79 22.30 -7.65
CA ASN A 439 -26.11 21.11 -7.16
C ASN A 439 -24.77 20.88 -7.87
N PRO A 440 -23.73 20.42 -7.16
CA PRO A 440 -22.51 19.95 -7.79
C PRO A 440 -22.75 18.58 -8.44
N TYR A 441 -22.29 18.42 -9.69
CA TYR A 441 -22.37 17.15 -10.42
C TYR A 441 -21.00 16.52 -10.62
N SER A 442 -20.94 15.19 -10.46
CA SER A 442 -19.74 14.39 -10.72
C SER A 442 -19.52 14.14 -12.21
N VAL A 443 -20.59 14.10 -13.01
CA VAL A 443 -20.59 13.97 -14.47
C VAL A 443 -21.92 14.45 -15.05
N VAL A 444 -21.90 14.97 -16.28
CA VAL A 444 -23.09 15.40 -17.03
C VAL A 444 -23.16 14.67 -18.37
N LEU A 445 -24.30 14.07 -18.67
CA LEU A 445 -24.65 13.54 -20.00
C LEU A 445 -25.54 14.56 -20.71
N VAL A 446 -25.17 14.96 -21.92
CA VAL A 446 -25.87 16.03 -22.67
C VAL A 446 -26.21 15.55 -24.07
N ASP A 447 -27.48 15.52 -24.43
CA ASP A 447 -27.89 15.36 -25.82
C ASP A 447 -27.66 16.63 -26.65
N LEU A 448 -27.16 16.48 -27.87
CA LEU A 448 -26.96 17.64 -28.75
C LEU A 448 -28.26 18.26 -29.24
N ARG A 449 -29.35 17.51 -29.33
CA ARG A 449 -30.58 17.84 -30.06
C ARG A 449 -31.74 18.05 -29.09
N MET A 450 -31.59 19.00 -28.17
CA MET A 450 -32.65 19.41 -27.24
C MET A 450 -33.40 20.67 -27.73
N PRO A 451 -34.69 20.83 -27.39
CA PRO A 451 -35.47 22.03 -27.72
C PRO A 451 -34.98 23.25 -26.93
N GLU A 452 -35.22 24.45 -27.47
CA GLU A 452 -34.90 25.78 -26.90
C GLU A 452 -33.40 26.06 -26.74
N MET A 453 -32.70 25.24 -25.95
CA MET A 453 -31.25 25.26 -25.76
C MET A 453 -30.64 23.92 -26.14
N ASP A 454 -29.90 23.91 -27.25
CA ASP A 454 -29.16 22.73 -27.69
C ASP A 454 -27.99 22.36 -26.77
N GLY A 455 -27.54 21.11 -26.85
CA GLY A 455 -26.46 20.60 -26.01
C GLY A 455 -25.11 21.30 -26.22
N ALA A 456 -24.88 21.86 -27.40
CA ALA A 456 -23.65 22.59 -27.69
C ALA A 456 -23.61 23.93 -26.92
N ARG A 457 -24.72 24.65 -26.91
CA ARG A 457 -24.90 25.89 -26.16
C ARG A 457 -24.88 25.64 -24.65
N LEU A 458 -25.56 24.58 -24.18
CA LEU A 458 -25.50 24.16 -22.77
C LEU A 458 -24.06 23.89 -22.34
N THR A 459 -23.30 23.10 -23.12
CA THR A 459 -21.91 22.75 -22.80
C THR A 459 -21.04 24.01 -22.65
N LEU A 460 -21.19 24.99 -23.55
CA LEU A 460 -20.48 26.27 -23.46
C LEU A 460 -20.84 27.07 -22.20
N LEU A 461 -22.11 27.07 -21.80
CA LEU A 461 -22.58 27.79 -20.61
C LEU A 461 -22.10 27.11 -19.33
N LEU A 462 -22.24 25.79 -19.24
CA LEU A 462 -21.71 25.01 -18.11
C LEU A 462 -20.22 25.28 -17.91
N ARG A 463 -19.43 25.31 -18.98
CA ARG A 463 -17.98 25.59 -18.89
C ARG A 463 -17.61 26.99 -18.42
N ARG A 464 -18.55 27.94 -18.40
CA ARG A 464 -18.35 29.29 -17.86
C ARG A 464 -18.74 29.42 -16.40
N LEU A 465 -19.43 28.44 -15.82
CA LEU A 465 -19.79 28.46 -14.41
C LEU A 465 -18.57 28.15 -13.53
N GLU A 466 -18.44 28.89 -12.43
CA GLU A 466 -17.41 28.62 -11.41
C GLU A 466 -17.64 27.22 -10.81
N GLY A 467 -16.57 26.42 -10.73
CA GLY A 467 -16.62 25.04 -10.23
C GLY A 467 -16.91 23.97 -11.29
N ALA A 468 -17.42 24.34 -12.47
CA ALA A 468 -17.68 23.41 -13.57
C ALA A 468 -16.41 22.98 -14.33
N GLU A 469 -15.26 23.59 -14.06
CA GLU A 469 -13.98 23.30 -14.74
C GLU A 469 -13.54 21.84 -14.60
N ARG A 470 -13.99 21.14 -13.57
CA ARG A 470 -13.58 19.75 -13.29
C ARG A 470 -14.66 18.71 -13.60
N THR A 471 -15.91 19.13 -13.80
CA THR A 471 -17.00 18.20 -14.09
C THR A 471 -16.91 17.68 -15.52
N PRO A 472 -16.76 16.37 -15.75
CA PRO A 472 -16.78 15.82 -17.10
C PRO A 472 -18.14 16.02 -17.77
N ILE A 473 -18.13 16.45 -19.04
CA ILE A 473 -19.32 16.58 -19.88
C ILE A 473 -19.20 15.59 -21.04
N ILE A 474 -20.10 14.60 -21.07
CA ILE A 474 -20.19 13.60 -22.13
C ILE A 474 -21.36 13.98 -23.05
N VAL A 475 -21.07 14.12 -24.34
CA VAL A 475 -22.06 14.53 -25.32
C VAL A 475 -22.64 13.32 -26.06
N LEU A 476 -23.96 13.26 -26.20
CA LEU A 476 -24.67 12.26 -26.99
C LEU A 476 -25.02 12.87 -28.35
N THR A 477 -24.66 12.20 -29.43
CA THR A 477 -24.77 12.74 -30.80
C THR A 477 -25.30 11.70 -31.78
N ALA A 478 -26.00 12.12 -32.83
CA ALA A 478 -26.46 11.25 -33.91
C ALA A 478 -25.33 10.91 -34.91
N GLU A 479 -24.34 11.78 -35.04
CA GLU A 479 -23.20 11.65 -35.96
C GLU A 479 -21.88 11.69 -35.20
N GLY A 480 -20.86 10.98 -35.70
CA GLY A 480 -19.54 10.93 -35.05
C GLY A 480 -18.39 10.83 -36.04
N GLY A 481 -17.22 11.26 -35.59
CA GLY A 481 -15.98 11.21 -36.37
C GLY A 481 -14.96 12.24 -35.90
N PRO A 482 -13.77 12.29 -36.52
CA PRO A 482 -12.69 13.21 -36.11
C PRO A 482 -13.07 14.69 -36.19
N ARG A 483 -13.90 15.08 -37.16
CA ARG A 483 -14.38 16.47 -37.34
C ARG A 483 -15.40 16.86 -36.28
N ASP A 484 -16.29 15.94 -35.92
CA ASP A 484 -17.29 16.18 -34.86
C ASP A 484 -16.61 16.26 -33.50
N TRP A 485 -15.65 15.38 -33.23
CA TRP A 485 -14.82 15.47 -32.03
C TRP A 485 -14.09 16.81 -31.92
N GLN A 486 -13.50 17.30 -33.01
CA GLN A 486 -12.83 18.60 -33.01
C GLN A 486 -13.78 19.74 -32.59
N ARG A 487 -15.02 19.74 -33.09
CA ARG A 487 -16.05 20.72 -32.70
C ARG A 487 -16.48 20.57 -31.24
N LEU A 488 -16.76 19.34 -30.79
CA LEU A 488 -17.20 19.04 -29.42
C LEU A 488 -16.12 19.37 -28.39
N SER A 489 -14.86 19.05 -28.67
CA SER A 489 -13.74 19.41 -27.80
C SER A 489 -13.54 20.92 -27.70
N ALA A 490 -13.80 21.68 -28.78
CA ALA A 490 -13.63 23.13 -28.81
C ALA A 490 -14.66 23.86 -27.93
N ILE A 491 -15.83 23.26 -27.72
CA ILE A 491 -16.85 23.77 -26.80
C ILE A 491 -16.71 23.22 -25.37
N GLY A 492 -15.73 22.33 -25.14
CA GLY A 492 -15.38 21.82 -23.82
C GLY A 492 -15.99 20.48 -23.43
N ALA A 493 -16.50 19.69 -24.38
CA ALA A 493 -16.88 18.30 -24.15
C ALA A 493 -15.65 17.40 -23.90
N ASP A 494 -15.79 16.41 -23.03
CA ASP A 494 -14.71 15.49 -22.62
C ASP A 494 -14.72 14.17 -23.38
N ALA A 495 -15.91 13.77 -23.82
CA ALA A 495 -16.10 12.64 -24.69
C ALA A 495 -17.45 12.75 -25.38
N PHE A 496 -17.70 11.84 -26.32
CA PHE A 496 -19.00 11.71 -26.95
C PHE A 496 -19.38 10.24 -27.17
N LEU A 497 -20.67 9.97 -27.28
CA LEU A 497 -21.25 8.70 -27.73
C LEU A 497 -22.16 8.94 -28.92
N VAL A 498 -22.09 8.03 -29.90
CA VAL A 498 -22.95 8.08 -31.08
C VAL A 498 -24.18 7.21 -30.81
N LYS A 499 -25.39 7.78 -30.98
CA LYS A 499 -26.67 7.05 -30.85
C LYS A 499 -26.76 5.98 -31.97
N PRO A 500 -27.28 4.76 -31.67
CA PRO A 500 -27.91 4.34 -30.43
C PRO A 500 -26.91 4.02 -29.31
N VAL A 501 -27.18 4.54 -28.11
CA VAL A 501 -26.32 4.40 -26.94
C VAL A 501 -26.88 3.34 -25.99
N ASN A 502 -26.06 2.40 -25.52
CA ASN A 502 -26.42 1.46 -24.47
C ASN A 502 -25.80 1.88 -23.12
N ALA A 503 -26.33 1.34 -22.02
CA ALA A 503 -25.90 1.72 -20.67
C ALA A 503 -24.47 1.28 -20.32
N ASP A 504 -23.95 0.21 -20.91
CA ASP A 504 -22.59 -0.29 -20.65
C ASP A 504 -21.54 0.66 -21.25
N ASP A 505 -21.79 1.19 -22.45
CA ASP A 505 -20.95 2.19 -23.10
C ASP A 505 -20.95 3.51 -22.31
N VAL A 506 -22.11 3.91 -21.78
CA VAL A 506 -22.23 5.10 -20.91
C VAL A 506 -21.46 4.91 -19.62
N GLU A 507 -21.61 3.77 -18.94
CA GLU A 507 -20.86 3.46 -17.72
C GLU A 507 -19.35 3.50 -17.97
N LEU A 508 -18.89 2.79 -19.00
CA LEU A 508 -17.47 2.74 -19.34
C LEU A 508 -16.92 4.14 -19.62
N LEU A 509 -17.70 4.96 -20.33
CA LEU A 509 -17.28 6.32 -20.68
C LEU A 509 -17.30 7.26 -19.48
N ILE A 510 -18.29 7.19 -18.59
CA ILE A 510 -18.32 7.93 -17.31
C ILE A 510 -17.06 7.61 -16.51
N ARG A 511 -16.76 6.32 -16.30
CA ARG A 511 -15.56 5.90 -15.57
C ARG A 511 -14.29 6.43 -16.25
N ARG A 512 -14.23 6.42 -17.59
CA ARG A 512 -13.07 6.89 -18.36
C ARG A 512 -12.88 8.41 -18.36
N THR A 513 -13.94 9.20 -18.46
CA THR A 513 -13.84 10.67 -18.50
C THR A 513 -13.57 11.24 -17.11
N MET A 514 -14.18 10.67 -16.07
CA MET A 514 -13.84 10.99 -14.68
C MET A 514 -12.34 10.76 -14.40
N ARG A 515 -11.73 9.68 -14.92
CA ARG A 515 -10.27 9.46 -14.86
C ARG A 515 -9.43 10.60 -15.44
N SER A 516 -9.83 11.12 -16.61
CA SER A 516 -9.00 12.04 -17.39
C SER A 516 -8.94 13.46 -16.81
N ARG A 517 -10.00 13.92 -16.13
CA ARG A 517 -10.06 15.26 -15.51
C ARG A 517 -9.43 15.35 -14.11
N HIS A 518 -9.20 14.23 -13.43
CA HIS A 518 -8.50 14.20 -12.14
C HIS A 518 -6.96 14.21 -12.28
N THR A 519 -6.44 14.05 -13.50
CA THR A 519 -5.01 14.18 -13.80
C THR A 519 -4.69 15.66 -14.09
N PRO A 520 -3.78 16.33 -13.37
CA PRO A 520 -3.37 17.68 -13.72
C PRO A 520 -2.82 17.69 -15.15
N PRO A 521 -3.09 18.75 -15.95
CA PRO A 521 -2.60 18.79 -17.32
C PRO A 521 -1.08 18.64 -17.33
N LYS A 522 -0.56 17.70 -18.13
CA LYS A 522 0.88 17.62 -18.41
C LYS A 522 1.29 18.99 -18.94
N SER A 523 2.26 19.63 -18.28
CA SER A 523 2.86 20.86 -18.79
C SER A 523 3.40 20.58 -20.18
N THR A 524 2.75 21.13 -21.20
CA THR A 524 3.27 21.13 -22.56
C THR A 524 4.60 21.87 -22.52
N PRO A 525 5.72 21.28 -22.97
CA PRO A 525 6.97 22.01 -23.05
C PRO A 525 6.78 23.16 -24.04
N THR A 526 6.94 24.39 -23.56
CA THR A 526 6.97 25.59 -24.38
C THR A 526 8.02 25.37 -25.48
N PRO A 527 7.68 25.54 -26.77
CA PRO A 527 8.67 25.44 -27.82
C PRO A 527 9.72 26.52 -27.57
N ARG A 528 10.97 26.10 -27.35
CA ARG A 528 12.11 27.01 -27.28
C ARG A 528 12.20 27.73 -28.62
N VAL A 529 11.85 29.01 -28.63
CA VAL A 529 12.23 29.92 -29.71
C VAL A 529 13.72 30.14 -29.55
N SER A 530 14.51 29.57 -30.46
CA SER A 530 15.94 29.86 -30.57
C SER A 530 16.13 31.27 -31.13
N PRO A 531 17.08 32.07 -30.58
CA PRO A 531 17.41 33.39 -31.09
C PRO A 531 18.11 33.35 -32.45
#